data_AF-K2CQ36-F1
#
_entry.id   AF-K2CQ36-F1
#
_cell.length_a   1.000
_cell.length_b   1.000
_cell.length_c   1.000
_cell.angle_alpha   90.00
_cell.angle_beta   90.00
_cell.angle_gamma   90.00
#
_symmetry.space_group_name_H-M   'P 1'
#
loop_
_entity.id
_entity.type
_entity.pdbx_description
1 polymer ?
#
loop_
_entity_poly.entity_id
_entity_poly.type
_entity_poly.pdbx_seq_one_letter_code
_entity_poly.pdbx_strand_id
1 'polypeptide(L)'
;KEDSQEVHIERNFLPRKQKLQKINGAAKTNDDEFEEALTEFLFPGQYGKKPTFRQIISHNIRYKDLSLNNTLKTLDRFTSDAEYETLYLFLLGCDFDQGDVKQELLTQLRLEQTFKSRLEKEQTKSAYETALAILEGEIDLLNQRKANFNLNESFEADLDQLNQVRYQLNLLSSEIGRLNIRRDLIHEARLDLEQGAARIDQRQLEQIYKQATDRIAGIQRTFTELCTFHNRMIAEKVRYIAKDLPRLESDIKAKSEQLSLLLKQETELSAAISRSDSFAELEKLIVELNEKHRKKGEFENIIQQLTEVDSNLKSLDQRLDAIDNALFSDDFEQKIKGQVNKFNRHFSSISQALYGEQYALKVDPTMTTSGKNKGRRLYKFSAFNTNFSSGKKQGEISCFDIAYTLFADEENISCLHFLLNDKKELMHDNQLLKIAKLVDSKGIQFVASILKDKLPEELNREEYFIVKLSQTDKLFRIENH
;
A
#
# COMPACT_ATOMS: atom_id res chain seq x y z
N LYS A 1 33.40 14.16 14.48
CA LYS A 1 33.90 12.91 15.09
C LYS A 1 34.91 12.34 14.11
N GLU A 2 36.19 12.20 14.49
CA GLU A 2 37.25 11.71 13.60
C GLU A 2 37.16 10.20 13.30
N ASP A 3 36.30 9.45 14.01
CA ASP A 3 36.08 8.01 13.82
C ASP A 3 34.69 7.65 13.24
N SER A 4 33.97 8.57 12.58
CA SER A 4 32.70 8.22 11.94
C SER A 4 32.92 7.40 10.68
N GLN A 5 32.17 6.33 10.49
CA GLN A 5 32.20 5.53 9.27
C GLN A 5 31.87 6.40 8.05
N GLU A 6 32.86 6.62 7.18
CA GLU A 6 32.69 7.41 5.97
C GLU A 6 32.13 6.54 4.84
N VAL A 7 31.09 7.05 4.16
CA VAL A 7 30.51 6.43 2.98
C VAL A 7 30.73 7.35 1.78
N HIS A 8 31.61 6.95 0.87
CA HIS A 8 31.88 7.72 -0.34
C HIS A 8 30.94 7.30 -1.47
N ILE A 9 30.06 8.21 -1.88
CA ILE A 9 29.09 7.99 -2.96
C ILE A 9 29.59 8.70 -4.21
N GLU A 10 29.90 7.94 -5.26
CA GLU A 10 30.19 8.51 -6.57
C GLU A 10 29.03 8.23 -7.52
N ARG A 11 28.47 9.29 -8.10
CA ARG A 11 27.39 9.17 -9.06
C ARG A 11 27.45 10.23 -10.16
N ASN A 12 26.99 9.89 -11.36
CA ASN A 12 26.72 10.84 -12.43
C ASN A 12 25.23 10.89 -12.84
N PHE A 13 24.88 11.85 -13.70
CA PHE A 13 23.54 12.03 -14.27
C PHE A 13 23.35 11.32 -15.62
N LEU A 14 24.30 10.47 -16.04
CA LEU A 14 24.26 9.83 -17.36
C LEU A 14 23.40 8.55 -17.35
N PRO A 15 22.66 8.25 -18.42
CA PRO A 15 21.78 7.08 -18.47
C PRO A 15 22.51 5.79 -18.87
N ARG A 16 21.88 4.65 -18.53
CA ARG A 16 22.22 3.29 -19.04
C ARG A 16 23.70 2.92 -18.85
N LYS A 17 24.42 2.62 -19.94
CA LYS A 17 25.80 2.11 -19.93
C LYS A 17 26.85 3.14 -19.47
N GLN A 18 26.48 4.43 -19.48
CA GLN A 18 27.36 5.51 -19.02
C GLN A 18 27.08 5.90 -17.56
N LYS A 19 26.10 5.26 -16.93
CA LYS A 19 25.72 5.51 -15.56
C LYS A 19 26.83 5.07 -14.63
N LEU A 20 27.34 6.01 -13.84
CA LEU A 20 28.30 5.74 -12.78
C LEU A 20 27.53 5.74 -11.46
N GLN A 21 27.59 4.62 -10.75
CA GLN A 21 27.05 4.45 -9.40
C GLN A 21 28.04 3.60 -8.62
N LYS A 22 28.79 4.23 -7.71
CA LYS A 22 29.70 3.52 -6.81
C LYS A 22 29.44 3.93 -5.37
N ILE A 23 29.62 2.97 -4.48
CA ILE A 23 29.65 3.19 -3.04
C ILE A 23 30.96 2.61 -2.54
N ASN A 24 31.79 3.42 -1.88
CA ASN A 24 33.14 3.05 -1.42
C ASN A 24 34.00 2.44 -2.53
N GLY A 25 33.94 3.03 -3.74
CA GLY A 25 34.68 2.57 -4.92
C GLY A 25 34.08 1.35 -5.64
N ALA A 26 33.15 0.61 -5.03
CA ALA A 26 32.51 -0.55 -5.64
C ALA A 26 31.35 -0.14 -6.56
N ALA A 27 31.42 -0.52 -7.84
CA ALA A 27 30.36 -0.26 -8.80
C ALA A 27 29.10 -1.08 -8.52
N LYS A 28 27.94 -0.44 -8.67
CA LYS A 28 26.61 -1.05 -8.57
C LYS A 28 25.99 -1.08 -9.96
N THR A 29 25.50 -2.26 -10.36
CA THR A 29 25.08 -2.48 -11.76
C THR A 29 23.68 -1.93 -12.04
N ASN A 30 22.86 -1.80 -11.00
CA ASN A 30 21.50 -1.28 -11.10
C ASN A 30 21.11 -0.47 -9.85
N ASP A 31 19.95 0.20 -9.93
CA ASP A 31 19.46 1.05 -8.84
C ASP A 31 19.08 0.27 -7.57
N ASP A 32 18.70 -1.01 -7.68
CA ASP A 32 18.29 -1.81 -6.53
C ASP A 32 19.52 -2.24 -5.72
N GLU A 33 20.59 -2.67 -6.38
CA GLU A 33 21.88 -2.94 -5.74
C GLU A 33 22.49 -1.69 -5.09
N PHE A 34 22.24 -0.52 -5.69
CA PHE A 34 22.68 0.76 -5.14
C PHE A 34 21.86 1.13 -3.90
N GLU A 35 20.53 1.00 -3.96
CA GLU A 35 19.65 1.26 -2.83
C GLU A 35 19.88 0.25 -1.69
N GLU A 36 20.10 -1.03 -2.00
CA GLU A 36 20.49 -2.07 -1.04
C GLU A 36 21.75 -1.70 -0.29
N ALA A 37 22.85 -1.48 -1.02
CA ALA A 37 24.12 -1.15 -0.39
C ALA A 37 24.03 0.14 0.43
N LEU A 38 23.35 1.17 -0.07
CA LEU A 38 23.19 2.41 0.66
C LEU A 38 22.34 2.23 1.93
N THR A 39 21.28 1.42 1.86
CA THR A 39 20.45 1.09 3.02
C THR A 39 21.26 0.33 4.05
N GLU A 40 22.01 -0.70 3.66
CA GLU A 40 22.81 -1.49 4.60
C GLU A 40 23.95 -0.69 5.25
N PHE A 41 24.52 0.29 4.56
CA PHE A 41 25.52 1.18 5.16
C PHE A 41 24.92 2.17 6.17
N LEU A 42 23.72 2.70 5.90
CA LEU A 42 23.12 3.77 6.70
C LEU A 42 22.12 3.27 7.76
N PHE A 43 21.47 2.14 7.49
CA PHE A 43 20.44 1.50 8.30
C PHE A 43 20.59 -0.03 8.18
N PRO A 44 21.59 -0.63 8.85
CA PRO A 44 21.91 -2.05 8.69
C PRO A 44 20.70 -2.98 8.94
N GLY A 45 20.49 -3.95 8.05
CA GLY A 45 19.42 -4.94 8.15
C GLY A 45 18.02 -4.44 7.78
N GLN A 46 17.91 -3.24 7.21
CA GLN A 46 16.64 -2.61 6.84
C GLN A 46 16.28 -2.78 5.35
N TYR A 47 17.20 -3.29 4.50
CA TYR A 47 16.85 -3.51 3.11
C TYR A 47 15.73 -4.54 2.94
N GLY A 48 14.78 -4.26 2.05
CA GLY A 48 13.62 -5.10 1.79
C GLY A 48 12.49 -5.03 2.83
N LYS A 49 12.65 -4.24 3.90
CA LYS A 49 11.65 -4.05 4.97
C LYS A 49 10.94 -2.71 4.87
N LYS A 50 9.84 -2.53 5.62
CA LYS A 50 9.25 -1.22 5.91
C LYS A 50 9.69 -0.69 7.29
N PRO A 51 9.85 0.63 7.44
CA PRO A 51 9.81 1.64 6.38
C PRO A 51 10.99 1.52 5.40
N THR A 52 10.80 1.90 4.13
CA THR A 52 11.89 1.86 3.14
C THR A 52 12.92 2.95 3.42
N PHE A 53 14.12 2.83 2.85
CA PHE A 53 15.17 3.85 2.93
C PHE A 53 14.65 5.27 2.69
N ARG A 54 13.86 5.47 1.62
CA ARG A 54 13.28 6.78 1.29
C ARG A 54 12.26 7.28 2.31
N GLN A 55 11.53 6.37 2.96
CA GLN A 55 10.58 6.73 4.00
C GLN A 55 11.31 7.19 5.26
N ILE A 56 12.40 6.50 5.63
CA ILE A 56 13.23 6.83 6.80
C ILE A 56 13.82 8.24 6.66
N ILE A 57 14.51 8.52 5.55
CA ILE A 57 15.17 9.81 5.33
C ILE A 57 14.21 10.94 4.91
N SER A 58 12.91 10.69 4.88
CA SER A 58 11.92 11.64 4.35
C SER A 58 11.84 12.93 5.17
N HIS A 59 12.10 12.87 6.48
CA HIS A 59 12.16 14.04 7.33
C HIS A 59 13.49 14.81 7.17
N ASN A 60 14.57 14.15 6.74
CA ASN A 60 15.85 14.78 6.46
C ASN A 60 15.82 15.63 5.19
N ILE A 61 15.02 15.24 4.18
CA ILE A 61 15.03 15.87 2.86
C ILE A 61 13.62 16.34 2.49
N ARG A 62 13.30 17.58 2.87
CA ARG A 62 12.00 18.20 2.65
C ARG A 62 12.04 19.18 1.49
N TYR A 63 11.46 18.75 0.37
CA TYR A 63 11.38 19.55 -0.86
C TYR A 63 9.99 19.47 -1.52
N LYS A 64 9.11 18.60 -1.02
CA LYS A 64 7.74 18.47 -1.53
C LYS A 64 6.80 19.32 -0.69
N ASP A 65 5.83 19.95 -1.34
CA ASP A 65 4.87 20.85 -0.70
C ASP A 65 4.22 20.23 0.57
N LEU A 66 3.79 18.97 0.52
CA LEU A 66 3.21 18.28 1.69
C LEU A 66 4.19 18.23 2.88
N SER A 67 5.44 17.81 2.64
CA SER A 67 6.48 17.72 3.68
C SER A 67 6.98 19.08 4.17
N LEU A 68 6.85 20.13 3.35
CA LEU A 68 7.23 21.50 3.70
C LEU A 68 6.18 22.19 4.60
N ASN A 69 4.93 21.73 4.54
CA ASN A 69 3.82 22.31 5.29
C ASN A 69 3.38 21.42 6.47
N ASN A 70 3.91 20.21 6.60
CA ASN A 70 3.53 19.26 7.64
C ASN A 70 4.74 18.69 8.39
N THR A 71 4.75 18.85 9.71
CA THR A 71 5.78 18.29 10.60
C THR A 71 5.88 16.79 10.44
N LEU A 72 4.73 16.09 10.51
CA LEU A 72 4.70 14.63 10.58
C LEU A 72 4.30 13.91 9.27
N LYS A 73 3.82 14.64 8.25
CA LYS A 73 3.42 14.04 6.96
C LYS A 73 4.50 14.30 5.92
N THR A 74 5.57 13.53 6.00
CA THR A 74 6.78 13.64 5.16
C THR A 74 6.74 12.77 3.90
N LEU A 75 5.84 11.79 3.84
CA LEU A 75 5.68 10.87 2.72
C LEU A 75 4.72 11.43 1.66
N ASP A 76 4.33 10.64 0.68
CA ASP A 76 3.41 11.10 -0.36
C ASP A 76 1.95 11.17 0.13
N ARG A 77 1.08 11.85 -0.63
CA ARG A 77 -0.33 12.07 -0.27
C ARG A 77 -1.18 10.79 -0.22
N PHE A 78 -0.71 9.70 -0.80
CA PHE A 78 -1.42 8.43 -0.85
C PHE A 78 -0.92 7.43 0.20
N THR A 79 0.10 7.81 0.99
CA THR A 79 0.60 7.00 2.09
C THR A 79 -0.48 6.83 3.16
N SER A 80 -0.71 5.57 3.55
CA SER A 80 -1.70 5.19 4.55
C SER A 80 -1.24 5.49 5.99
N ASP A 81 -2.19 5.57 6.92
CA ASP A 81 -1.85 5.78 8.33
C ASP A 81 -1.06 4.60 8.94
N ALA A 82 -1.25 3.37 8.43
CA ALA A 82 -0.46 2.21 8.85
C ALA A 82 1.02 2.31 8.40
N GLU A 83 1.28 2.86 7.22
CA GLU A 83 2.64 3.16 6.77
C GLU A 83 3.29 4.24 7.63
N TYR A 84 2.54 5.26 8.06
CA TYR A 84 3.03 6.26 9.00
C TYR A 84 3.25 5.72 10.42
N GLU A 85 2.37 4.84 10.92
CA GLU A 85 2.59 4.12 12.18
C GLU A 85 3.92 3.36 12.12
N THR A 86 4.13 2.59 11.05
CA THR A 86 5.37 1.82 10.85
C THR A 86 6.61 2.74 10.82
N LEU A 87 6.54 3.87 10.11
CA LEU A 87 7.62 4.85 10.06
C LEU A 87 7.96 5.43 11.43
N TYR A 88 6.97 5.90 12.18
CA TYR A 88 7.23 6.57 13.47
C TYR A 88 7.66 5.59 14.57
N LEU A 89 7.17 4.36 14.54
CA LEU A 89 7.67 3.30 15.42
C LEU A 89 9.15 3.02 15.15
N PHE A 90 9.55 2.90 13.87
CA PHE A 90 10.96 2.76 13.47
C PHE A 90 11.79 3.95 13.94
N LEU A 91 11.35 5.18 13.63
CA LEU A 91 12.10 6.40 13.96
C LEU A 91 12.32 6.53 15.48
N LEU A 92 11.37 6.09 16.31
CA LEU A 92 11.48 6.12 17.77
C LEU A 92 12.31 4.97 18.36
N GLY A 93 12.86 4.06 17.55
CA GLY A 93 13.56 2.86 18.03
C GLY A 93 12.60 1.81 18.63
N CYS A 94 11.31 1.93 18.33
CA CYS A 94 10.27 0.98 18.69
C CYS A 94 9.99 0.04 17.53
N ASP A 95 11.04 -0.51 16.91
CA ASP A 95 10.89 -1.38 15.77
C ASP A 95 9.95 -2.54 16.04
N PHE A 96 9.08 -2.76 15.08
CA PHE A 96 8.09 -3.82 15.09
C PHE A 96 8.24 -4.64 13.81
N ASP A 97 8.94 -5.76 13.92
CA ASP A 97 9.33 -6.64 12.81
C ASP A 97 8.14 -7.18 11.99
N GLN A 98 6.91 -7.01 12.47
CA GLN A 98 5.68 -7.44 11.78
C GLN A 98 4.90 -6.29 11.13
N GLY A 99 5.48 -5.09 11.00
CA GLY A 99 4.85 -3.96 10.30
C GLY A 99 4.52 -4.28 8.84
N ASP A 100 5.45 -4.92 8.13
CA ASP A 100 5.25 -5.41 6.75
C ASP A 100 4.09 -6.40 6.66
N VAL A 101 4.12 -7.41 7.52
CA VAL A 101 3.10 -8.46 7.60
C VAL A 101 1.73 -7.85 7.92
N LYS A 102 1.66 -6.86 8.81
CA LYS A 102 0.42 -6.14 9.14
C LYS A 102 -0.15 -5.45 7.90
N GLN A 103 0.67 -4.72 7.13
CA GLN A 103 0.22 -4.04 5.91
C GLN A 103 -0.25 -5.03 4.81
N GLU A 104 0.43 -6.16 4.66
CA GLU A 104 0.03 -7.22 3.74
C GLU A 104 -1.30 -7.86 4.12
N LEU A 105 -1.48 -8.22 5.39
CA LEU A 105 -2.71 -8.81 5.92
C LEU A 105 -3.91 -7.87 5.74
N LEU A 106 -3.73 -6.57 5.99
CA LEU A 106 -4.77 -5.57 5.73
C LEU A 106 -5.17 -5.52 4.26
N THR A 107 -4.22 -5.70 3.34
CA THR A 107 -4.49 -5.73 1.90
C THR A 107 -5.26 -7.00 1.51
N GLN A 108 -4.88 -8.16 2.04
CA GLN A 108 -5.58 -9.43 1.81
C GLN A 108 -7.00 -9.39 2.36
N LEU A 109 -7.17 -8.92 3.59
CA LEU A 109 -8.47 -8.75 4.23
C LEU A 109 -9.42 -7.91 3.38
N ARG A 110 -8.92 -6.80 2.83
CA ARG A 110 -9.66 -5.92 1.92
C ARG A 110 -10.14 -6.65 0.65
N LEU A 111 -9.28 -7.49 0.06
CA LEU A 111 -9.65 -8.28 -1.12
C LEU A 111 -10.75 -9.28 -0.78
N GLU A 112 -10.63 -10.00 0.35
CA GLU A 112 -11.64 -10.96 0.81
C GLU A 112 -12.98 -10.30 1.13
N GLN A 113 -12.97 -9.15 1.81
CA GLN A 113 -14.20 -8.39 2.09
C GLN A 113 -14.89 -7.95 0.80
N THR A 114 -14.13 -7.48 -0.18
CA THR A 114 -14.69 -7.07 -1.49
C THR A 114 -15.27 -8.28 -2.22
N PHE A 115 -14.60 -9.44 -2.14
CA PHE A 115 -15.10 -10.69 -2.70
C PHE A 115 -16.41 -11.13 -2.04
N LYS A 116 -16.48 -11.10 -0.70
CA LYS A 116 -17.71 -11.36 0.04
C LYS A 116 -18.86 -10.46 -0.41
N SER A 117 -18.62 -9.15 -0.49
CA SER A 117 -19.65 -8.19 -0.92
C SER A 117 -20.16 -8.43 -2.35
N ARG A 118 -19.35 -9.04 -3.24
CA ARG A 118 -19.82 -9.44 -4.58
C ARG A 118 -20.74 -10.64 -4.55
N LEU A 119 -20.41 -11.63 -3.72
CA LEU A 119 -21.25 -12.81 -3.53
C LEU A 119 -22.58 -12.46 -2.86
N GLU A 120 -22.57 -11.52 -1.92
CA GLU A 120 -23.76 -11.05 -1.20
C GLU A 120 -24.54 -9.94 -1.94
N LYS A 121 -24.21 -9.67 -3.21
CA LYS A 121 -24.81 -8.55 -3.96
C LYS A 121 -26.33 -8.67 -4.07
N GLU A 122 -26.84 -9.88 -4.27
CA GLU A 122 -28.27 -10.13 -4.41
C GLU A 122 -28.93 -10.42 -3.07
N GLN A 123 -28.31 -11.27 -2.25
CA GLN A 123 -28.85 -11.74 -0.98
C GLN A 123 -27.74 -12.05 0.01
N THR A 124 -28.06 -12.06 1.31
CA THR A 124 -27.14 -12.49 2.36
C THR A 124 -27.01 -14.02 2.37
N LYS A 125 -25.93 -14.54 2.99
CA LYS A 125 -25.78 -15.99 3.20
C LYS A 125 -27.03 -16.64 3.80
N SER A 126 -27.60 -16.04 4.85
CA SER A 126 -28.81 -16.56 5.52
C SER A 126 -30.04 -16.60 4.61
N ALA A 127 -30.15 -15.63 3.70
CA ALA A 127 -31.24 -15.59 2.73
C ALA A 127 -31.06 -16.69 1.66
N TYR A 128 -29.83 -16.96 1.21
CA TYR A 128 -29.55 -18.11 0.35
C TYR A 128 -29.83 -19.45 1.04
N GLU A 129 -29.44 -19.61 2.31
CA GLU A 129 -29.74 -20.82 3.10
C GLU A 129 -31.26 -21.05 3.24
N THR A 130 -32.01 -19.97 3.48
CA THR A 130 -33.47 -20.03 3.56
C THR A 130 -34.09 -20.38 2.21
N ALA A 131 -33.62 -19.76 1.12
CA ALA A 131 -34.09 -20.04 -0.22
C ALA A 131 -33.78 -21.48 -0.65
N LEU A 132 -32.62 -22.01 -0.27
CA LEU A 132 -32.23 -23.40 -0.49
C LEU A 132 -33.18 -24.36 0.24
N ALA A 133 -33.50 -24.10 1.51
CA ALA A 133 -34.42 -24.95 2.27
C ALA A 133 -35.83 -24.99 1.67
N ILE A 134 -36.34 -23.85 1.18
CA ILE A 134 -37.63 -23.79 0.46
C ILE A 134 -37.56 -24.61 -0.82
N LEU A 135 -36.48 -24.44 -1.59
CA LEU A 135 -36.27 -25.11 -2.86
C LEU A 135 -36.16 -26.64 -2.72
N GLU A 136 -35.52 -27.11 -1.66
CA GLU A 136 -35.46 -28.55 -1.32
C GLU A 136 -36.85 -29.12 -1.06
N GLY A 137 -37.71 -28.39 -0.32
CA GLY A 137 -39.10 -28.80 -0.13
C GLY A 137 -39.91 -28.85 -1.43
N GLU A 138 -39.69 -27.92 -2.36
CA GLU A 138 -40.31 -27.96 -3.69
C GLU A 138 -39.84 -29.16 -4.53
N ILE A 139 -38.54 -29.49 -4.46
CA ILE A 139 -37.96 -30.66 -5.13
C ILE A 139 -38.58 -31.95 -4.59
N ASP A 140 -38.74 -32.06 -3.27
CA ASP A 140 -39.36 -33.23 -2.64
C ASP A 140 -40.80 -33.45 -3.10
N LEU A 141 -41.60 -32.37 -3.19
CA LEU A 141 -42.97 -32.42 -3.70
C LEU A 141 -43.03 -32.88 -5.17
N LEU A 142 -42.13 -32.36 -6.02
CA LEU A 142 -42.07 -32.75 -7.43
C LEU A 142 -41.59 -34.21 -7.58
N ASN A 143 -40.66 -34.68 -6.76
CA ASN A 143 -40.23 -36.08 -6.73
C ASN A 143 -41.36 -37.03 -6.30
N GLN A 144 -42.15 -36.67 -5.28
CA GLN A 144 -43.35 -37.43 -4.91
C GLN A 144 -44.35 -37.52 -6.08
N ARG A 145 -44.51 -36.42 -6.84
CA ARG A 145 -45.37 -36.41 -8.02
C ARG A 145 -44.80 -37.26 -9.17
N LYS A 146 -43.48 -37.28 -9.35
CA LYS A 146 -42.76 -38.12 -10.33
C LYS A 146 -42.97 -39.60 -10.05
N ALA A 147 -42.91 -40.02 -8.79
CA ALA A 147 -43.06 -41.41 -8.38
C ALA A 147 -44.43 -42.04 -8.73
N ASN A 148 -45.45 -41.23 -9.02
CA ASN A 148 -46.77 -41.71 -9.44
C ASN A 148 -46.83 -42.12 -10.93
N PHE A 149 -45.80 -41.81 -11.72
CA PHE A 149 -45.70 -42.22 -13.11
C PHE A 149 -44.93 -43.55 -13.19
N ASN A 150 -45.60 -44.65 -13.56
CA ASN A 150 -44.98 -45.97 -13.70
C ASN A 150 -44.00 -45.99 -14.89
N LEU A 151 -42.73 -45.69 -14.63
CA LEU A 151 -41.66 -45.63 -15.64
C LEU A 151 -40.99 -46.99 -15.86
N ASN A 152 -40.41 -47.16 -17.06
CA ASN A 152 -39.53 -48.27 -17.41
C ASN A 152 -38.13 -48.01 -16.80
N GLU A 153 -37.51 -49.02 -16.18
CA GLU A 153 -36.15 -48.95 -15.58
C GLU A 153 -35.08 -48.35 -16.50
N SER A 154 -35.12 -48.64 -17.82
CA SER A 154 -34.18 -48.09 -18.81
C SER A 154 -34.35 -46.57 -18.98
N PHE A 155 -35.59 -46.08 -18.97
CA PHE A 155 -35.87 -44.66 -19.14
C PHE A 155 -35.56 -43.88 -17.86
N GLU A 156 -35.78 -44.50 -16.70
CA GLU A 156 -35.42 -43.95 -15.40
C GLU A 156 -33.89 -43.81 -15.24
N ALA A 157 -33.12 -44.80 -15.69
CA ALA A 157 -31.66 -44.74 -15.70
C ALA A 157 -31.11 -43.63 -16.62
N ASP A 158 -31.64 -43.49 -17.84
CA ASP A 158 -31.24 -42.42 -18.77
C ASP A 158 -31.54 -41.02 -18.20
N LEU A 159 -32.67 -40.89 -17.51
CA LEU A 159 -33.07 -39.67 -16.81
C LEU A 159 -32.14 -39.31 -15.66
N ASP A 160 -31.82 -40.28 -14.81
CA ASP A 160 -30.91 -40.06 -13.69
C ASP A 160 -29.50 -39.70 -14.15
N GLN A 161 -29.04 -40.31 -15.26
CA GLN A 161 -27.78 -39.95 -15.88
C GLN A 161 -27.79 -38.51 -16.42
N LEU A 162 -28.87 -38.08 -17.10
CA LEU A 162 -29.01 -36.70 -17.56
C LEU A 162 -29.03 -35.71 -16.38
N ASN A 163 -29.74 -36.03 -15.30
CA ASN A 163 -29.80 -35.21 -14.09
C ASN A 163 -28.41 -35.06 -13.46
N GLN A 164 -27.63 -36.15 -13.41
CA GLN A 164 -26.27 -36.12 -12.86
C GLN A 164 -25.32 -35.28 -13.70
N VAL A 165 -25.38 -35.38 -15.04
CA VAL A 165 -24.57 -34.55 -15.95
C VAL A 165 -24.92 -33.07 -15.80
N ARG A 166 -26.21 -32.72 -15.74
CA ARG A 166 -26.67 -31.34 -15.51
C ARG A 166 -26.23 -30.80 -14.14
N TYR A 167 -26.27 -31.62 -13.10
CA TYR A 167 -25.76 -31.24 -11.79
C TYR A 167 -24.25 -30.93 -11.85
N GLN A 168 -23.45 -31.78 -12.50
CA GLN A 168 -22.01 -31.54 -12.69
C GLN A 168 -21.73 -30.27 -13.52
N LEU A 169 -22.52 -30.01 -14.57
CA LEU A 169 -22.44 -28.78 -15.36
C LEU A 169 -22.63 -27.54 -14.50
N ASN A 170 -23.64 -27.55 -13.62
CA ASN A 170 -23.91 -26.41 -12.74
C ASN A 170 -22.78 -26.19 -11.73
N LEU A 171 -22.28 -27.25 -11.10
CA LEU A 171 -21.13 -27.17 -10.20
C LEU A 171 -19.92 -26.56 -10.91
N LEU A 172 -19.59 -27.07 -12.10
CA LEU A 172 -18.42 -26.64 -12.85
C LEU A 172 -18.55 -25.21 -13.38
N SER A 173 -19.73 -24.85 -13.91
CA SER A 173 -20.03 -23.48 -14.37
C SER A 173 -19.93 -22.48 -13.24
N SER A 174 -20.45 -22.84 -12.07
CA SER A 174 -20.44 -21.98 -10.90
C SER A 174 -19.03 -21.88 -10.29
N GLU A 175 -18.21 -22.94 -10.35
CA GLU A 175 -16.79 -22.89 -10.00
C GLU A 175 -15.97 -22.01 -10.94
N ILE A 176 -16.24 -22.06 -12.25
CA ILE A 176 -15.64 -21.14 -13.24
C ILE A 176 -16.04 -19.70 -12.93
N GLY A 177 -17.31 -19.46 -12.59
CA GLY A 177 -17.81 -18.17 -12.12
C GLY A 177 -17.01 -17.63 -10.94
N ARG A 178 -16.79 -18.45 -9.91
CA ARG A 178 -15.95 -18.12 -8.74
C ARG A 178 -14.54 -17.70 -9.13
N LEU A 179 -13.88 -18.51 -9.96
CA LEU A 179 -12.51 -18.25 -10.41
C LEU A 179 -12.43 -16.96 -11.23
N ASN A 180 -13.42 -16.70 -12.09
CA ASN A 180 -13.53 -15.46 -12.86
C ASN A 180 -13.69 -14.24 -11.95
N ILE A 181 -14.62 -14.27 -10.97
CA ILE A 181 -14.78 -13.15 -10.03
C ILE A 181 -13.47 -12.87 -9.28
N ARG A 182 -12.77 -13.93 -8.84
CA ARG A 182 -11.49 -13.80 -8.14
C ARG A 182 -10.41 -13.20 -9.05
N ARG A 183 -10.29 -13.70 -10.27
CA ARG A 183 -9.38 -13.17 -11.29
C ARG A 183 -9.67 -11.68 -11.55
N ASP A 184 -10.95 -11.33 -11.72
CA ASP A 184 -11.38 -9.97 -12.03
C ASP A 184 -11.10 -9.02 -10.88
N LEU A 185 -11.30 -9.45 -9.63
CA LEU A 185 -10.90 -8.68 -8.45
C LEU A 185 -9.40 -8.42 -8.38
N ILE A 186 -8.59 -9.42 -8.69
CA ILE A 186 -7.13 -9.27 -8.74
C ILE A 186 -6.74 -8.32 -9.88
N HIS A 187 -7.38 -8.44 -11.05
CA HIS A 187 -7.19 -7.51 -12.17
C HIS A 187 -7.62 -6.08 -11.82
N GLU A 188 -8.76 -5.89 -11.16
CA GLU A 188 -9.21 -4.58 -10.71
C GLU A 188 -8.26 -4.00 -9.67
N ALA A 189 -7.81 -4.78 -8.69
CA ALA A 189 -6.81 -4.34 -7.72
C ALA A 189 -5.48 -3.97 -8.41
N ARG A 190 -5.09 -4.71 -9.45
CA ARG A 190 -3.95 -4.41 -10.29
C ARG A 190 -4.16 -3.10 -11.05
N LEU A 191 -5.30 -2.95 -11.70
CA LEU A 191 -5.68 -1.75 -12.46
C LEU A 191 -5.79 -0.53 -11.56
N ASP A 192 -6.31 -0.64 -10.34
CA ASP A 192 -6.37 0.44 -9.36
C ASP A 192 -4.95 0.90 -8.97
N LEU A 193 -4.04 -0.05 -8.75
CA LEU A 193 -2.63 0.25 -8.47
C LEU A 193 -1.94 0.90 -9.68
N GLU A 194 -2.18 0.39 -10.88
CA GLU A 194 -1.64 0.92 -12.15
C GLU A 194 -2.25 2.30 -12.48
N GLN A 195 -3.54 2.52 -12.24
CA GLN A 195 -4.22 3.80 -12.43
C GLN A 195 -3.78 4.83 -11.39
N GLY A 196 -3.36 4.40 -10.19
CA GLY A 196 -2.63 5.25 -9.25
C GLY A 196 -1.40 5.92 -9.90
N ALA A 197 -0.76 5.25 -10.86
CA ALA A 197 0.31 5.82 -11.68
C ALA A 197 -0.20 6.73 -12.82
N ALA A 198 -1.33 6.37 -13.45
CA ALA A 198 -1.81 6.98 -14.69
C ALA A 198 -2.82 8.14 -14.52
N ARG A 199 -3.48 8.29 -13.36
CA ARG A 199 -4.45 9.38 -13.08
C ARG A 199 -3.80 10.73 -12.82
N ILE A 200 -2.48 10.78 -12.79
CA ILE A 200 -1.69 11.99 -12.77
C ILE A 200 -1.74 12.52 -14.21
N ASP A 201 -2.35 13.69 -14.46
CA ASP A 201 -2.32 14.32 -15.78
C ASP A 201 -0.86 14.59 -16.16
N GLN A 202 -0.29 13.63 -16.87
CA GLN A 202 1.14 13.56 -17.10
C GLN A 202 1.61 14.73 -17.96
N ARG A 203 0.73 15.28 -18.82
CA ARG A 203 1.02 16.49 -19.59
C ARG A 203 0.96 17.74 -18.74
N GLN A 204 -0.03 17.89 -17.86
CA GLN A 204 -0.05 19.03 -16.94
C GLN A 204 1.12 18.97 -15.96
N LEU A 205 1.42 17.81 -15.37
CA LEU A 205 2.58 17.67 -14.49
C LEU A 205 3.90 17.82 -15.25
N GLU A 206 4.03 17.31 -16.47
CA GLU A 206 5.23 17.52 -17.29
C GLU A 206 5.37 19.00 -17.67
N GLN A 207 4.27 19.71 -17.96
CA GLN A 207 4.29 21.15 -18.22
C GLN A 207 4.64 21.94 -16.97
N ILE A 208 4.09 21.60 -15.80
CA ILE A 208 4.45 22.19 -14.51
C ILE A 208 5.92 21.90 -14.20
N TYR A 209 6.38 20.67 -14.50
CA TYR A 209 7.76 20.26 -14.31
C TYR A 209 8.69 21.00 -15.26
N LYS A 210 8.35 21.15 -16.55
CA LYS A 210 9.09 21.98 -17.51
C LYS A 210 9.11 23.43 -17.10
N GLN A 211 7.98 24.02 -16.71
CA GLN A 211 7.90 25.39 -16.21
C GLN A 211 8.77 25.58 -14.94
N ALA A 212 8.85 24.57 -14.08
CA ALA A 212 9.74 24.57 -12.91
C ALA A 212 11.21 24.37 -13.31
N THR A 213 11.51 23.53 -14.31
CA THR A 213 12.86 23.25 -14.82
C THR A 213 13.42 24.46 -15.59
N ASP A 214 12.57 25.17 -16.33
CA ASP A 214 12.90 26.38 -17.08
C ASP A 214 13.19 27.58 -16.16
N ARG A 215 12.61 27.57 -14.93
CA ARG A 215 12.80 28.62 -13.93
C ARG A 215 13.84 28.27 -12.84
N ILE A 216 14.18 26.99 -12.68
CA ILE A 216 15.10 26.49 -11.64
C ILE A 216 16.15 25.59 -12.33
N ALA A 217 17.35 26.13 -12.53
CA ALA A 217 18.49 25.31 -12.94
C ALA A 217 18.94 24.42 -11.76
N GLY A 218 18.99 23.10 -11.94
CA GLY A 218 19.42 22.17 -10.88
C GLY A 218 18.56 20.92 -10.70
N ILE A 219 17.50 20.73 -11.47
CA ILE A 219 16.67 19.51 -11.38
C ILE A 219 17.47 18.32 -11.93
N GLN A 220 18.04 17.54 -11.02
CA GLN A 220 18.97 16.44 -11.30
C GLN A 220 18.33 15.17 -11.89
N ARG A 221 17.00 15.05 -11.84
CA ARG A 221 16.26 13.90 -12.38
C ARG A 221 15.26 14.38 -13.41
N THR A 222 15.12 13.65 -14.51
CA THR A 222 14.06 13.98 -15.46
C THR A 222 12.70 13.62 -14.88
N PHE A 223 11.63 14.32 -15.27
CA PHE A 223 10.25 13.92 -14.95
C PHE A 223 10.02 12.43 -15.27
N THR A 224 10.62 11.97 -16.37
CA THR A 224 10.65 10.58 -16.81
C THR A 224 11.24 9.63 -15.75
N GLU A 225 12.34 10.00 -15.09
CA GLU A 225 12.96 9.19 -14.03
C GLU A 225 12.10 9.12 -12.76
N LEU A 226 11.41 10.21 -12.40
CA LEU A 226 10.49 10.24 -11.26
C LEU A 226 9.29 9.32 -11.52
N CYS A 227 8.71 9.39 -12.73
CA CYS A 227 7.70 8.46 -13.19
C CYS A 227 8.22 7.02 -13.18
N THR A 228 9.45 6.79 -13.64
CA THR A 228 10.05 5.44 -13.70
C THR A 228 10.16 4.81 -12.31
N PHE A 229 10.63 5.55 -11.31
CA PHE A 229 10.74 5.03 -9.95
C PHE A 229 9.37 4.72 -9.33
N HIS A 230 8.41 5.64 -9.47
CA HIS A 230 7.05 5.42 -8.98
C HIS A 230 6.40 4.19 -9.64
N ASN A 231 6.56 4.05 -10.95
CA ASN A 231 6.05 2.93 -11.72
C ASN A 231 6.71 1.60 -11.30
N ARG A 232 8.00 1.60 -10.93
CA ARG A 232 8.70 0.40 -10.44
C ARG A 232 8.16 -0.09 -9.10
N MET A 233 7.91 0.82 -8.17
CA MET A 233 7.27 0.48 -6.88
C MET A 233 5.87 -0.10 -7.08
N ILE A 234 5.10 0.46 -8.01
CA ILE A 234 3.77 -0.05 -8.37
C ILE A 234 3.89 -1.43 -9.01
N ALA A 235 4.87 -1.64 -9.90
CA ALA A 235 5.12 -2.93 -10.56
C ALA A 235 5.40 -4.06 -9.56
N GLU A 236 6.18 -3.80 -8.50
CA GLU A 236 6.44 -4.81 -7.45
C GLU A 236 5.18 -5.14 -6.64
N LYS A 237 4.38 -4.13 -6.26
CA LYS A 237 3.08 -4.35 -5.59
C LYS A 237 2.13 -5.16 -6.48
N VAL A 238 2.08 -4.84 -7.77
CA VAL A 238 1.33 -5.57 -8.79
C VAL A 238 1.81 -7.02 -8.89
N ARG A 239 3.12 -7.26 -8.97
CA ARG A 239 3.69 -8.60 -9.10
C ARG A 239 3.30 -9.51 -7.94
N TYR A 240 3.31 -8.99 -6.72
CA TYR A 240 2.94 -9.76 -5.53
C TYR A 240 1.44 -10.11 -5.52
N ILE A 241 0.56 -9.13 -5.77
CA ILE A 241 -0.90 -9.35 -5.82
C ILE A 241 -1.30 -10.24 -6.98
N ALA A 242 -0.58 -10.15 -8.11
CA ALA A 242 -0.83 -10.95 -9.31
C ALA A 242 -0.15 -12.33 -9.28
N LYS A 243 0.50 -12.74 -8.18
CA LYS A 243 1.21 -14.02 -8.11
C LYS A 243 0.31 -15.23 -8.39
N ASP A 244 -0.97 -15.13 -8.01
CA ASP A 244 -1.94 -16.23 -8.15
C ASP A 244 -2.67 -16.22 -9.51
N LEU A 245 -2.55 -15.13 -10.30
CA LEU A 245 -3.22 -14.99 -11.61
C LEU A 245 -2.89 -16.13 -12.58
N PRO A 246 -1.61 -16.52 -12.79
CA PRO A 246 -1.28 -17.60 -13.71
C PRO A 246 -1.93 -18.93 -13.35
N ARG A 247 -2.01 -19.24 -12.05
CA ARG A 247 -2.69 -20.45 -11.57
C ARG A 247 -4.18 -20.36 -11.83
N LEU A 248 -4.81 -19.24 -11.48
CA LEU A 248 -6.25 -19.01 -11.70
C LEU A 248 -6.62 -19.12 -13.18
N GLU A 249 -5.82 -18.53 -14.08
CA GLU A 249 -6.05 -18.59 -15.52
C GLU A 249 -5.93 -20.03 -16.06
N SER A 250 -4.95 -20.79 -15.58
CA SER A 250 -4.81 -22.20 -15.92
C SER A 250 -6.00 -23.04 -15.44
N ASP A 251 -6.46 -22.81 -14.20
CA ASP A 251 -7.59 -23.52 -13.61
C ASP A 251 -8.91 -23.21 -14.35
N ILE A 252 -9.13 -21.94 -14.71
CA ILE A 252 -10.29 -21.50 -15.51
C ILE A 252 -10.26 -22.23 -16.86
N LYS A 253 -9.10 -22.29 -17.52
CA LYS A 253 -8.97 -22.94 -18.83
C LYS A 253 -9.30 -24.44 -18.74
N ALA A 254 -8.67 -25.16 -17.82
CA ALA A 254 -8.89 -26.59 -17.64
C ALA A 254 -10.36 -26.92 -17.31
N LYS A 255 -10.99 -26.14 -16.43
CA LYS A 255 -12.41 -26.33 -16.08
C LYS A 255 -13.35 -25.96 -17.23
N SER A 256 -13.01 -24.97 -18.05
CA SER A 256 -13.80 -24.61 -19.24
C SER A 256 -13.75 -25.69 -20.32
N GLU A 257 -12.62 -26.39 -20.46
CA GLU A 257 -12.49 -27.56 -21.34
C GLU A 257 -13.35 -28.73 -20.84
N GLN A 258 -13.34 -29.00 -19.52
CA GLN A 258 -14.22 -30.00 -18.90
C GLN A 258 -15.71 -29.64 -19.06
N LEU A 259 -16.07 -28.36 -18.93
CA LEU A 259 -17.45 -27.89 -19.12
C LEU A 259 -17.92 -28.14 -20.54
N SER A 260 -17.05 -27.92 -21.52
CA SER A 260 -17.34 -28.16 -22.94
C SER A 260 -17.60 -29.64 -23.24
N LEU A 261 -16.87 -30.55 -22.58
CA LEU A 261 -17.10 -32.00 -22.68
C LEU A 261 -18.45 -32.41 -22.09
N LEU A 262 -18.78 -31.92 -20.89
CA LEU A 262 -20.06 -32.21 -20.24
C LEU A 262 -21.26 -31.64 -21.02
N LEU A 263 -21.13 -30.45 -21.62
CA LEU A 263 -22.17 -29.88 -22.48
C LEU A 263 -22.45 -30.76 -23.70
N LYS A 264 -21.39 -31.37 -24.26
CA LYS A 264 -21.55 -32.32 -25.37
C LYS A 264 -22.28 -33.60 -24.92
N GLN A 265 -21.93 -34.14 -23.75
CA GLN A 265 -22.63 -35.30 -23.20
C GLN A 265 -24.11 -35.00 -22.87
N GLU A 266 -24.40 -33.82 -22.33
CA GLU A 266 -25.76 -33.38 -22.02
C GLU A 266 -26.63 -33.31 -23.29
N THR A 267 -26.10 -32.73 -24.36
CA THR A 267 -26.80 -32.64 -25.65
C THR A 267 -27.07 -34.01 -26.29
N GLU A 268 -26.13 -34.95 -26.18
CA GLU A 268 -26.30 -36.33 -26.66
C GLU A 268 -27.39 -37.08 -25.86
N LEU A 269 -27.38 -36.98 -24.52
CA LEU A 269 -28.37 -37.62 -23.64
C LEU A 269 -29.77 -37.00 -23.82
N SER A 270 -29.87 -35.67 -23.89
CA SER A 270 -31.16 -34.99 -24.08
C SER A 270 -31.79 -35.38 -25.42
N ALA A 271 -30.99 -35.53 -26.49
CA ALA A 271 -31.49 -35.95 -27.80
C ALA A 271 -31.94 -37.42 -27.85
N ALA A 272 -31.39 -38.28 -26.98
CA ALA A 272 -31.82 -39.67 -26.86
C ALA A 272 -33.19 -39.77 -26.16
N ILE A 273 -33.40 -38.97 -25.10
CA ILE A 273 -34.63 -38.96 -24.31
C ILE A 273 -35.82 -38.37 -25.09
N SER A 274 -35.61 -37.34 -25.92
CA SER A 274 -36.69 -36.74 -26.74
C SER A 274 -37.25 -37.64 -27.86
N ARG A 275 -36.69 -38.84 -28.09
CA ARG A 275 -37.17 -39.77 -29.13
C ARG A 275 -38.17 -40.81 -28.62
N SER A 276 -38.44 -40.87 -27.32
CA SER A 276 -39.45 -41.78 -26.76
C SER A 276 -40.82 -41.11 -26.73
N ASP A 277 -41.74 -41.53 -27.61
CA ASP A 277 -43.13 -41.08 -27.63
C ASP A 277 -43.89 -41.58 -26.39
N SER A 278 -43.82 -40.85 -25.26
CA SER A 278 -44.73 -41.01 -24.13
C SER A 278 -44.51 -39.95 -23.04
N PHE A 279 -45.59 -39.28 -22.60
CA PHE A 279 -45.72 -38.40 -21.42
C PHE A 279 -45.24 -36.93 -21.50
N ALA A 280 -45.97 -36.09 -22.23
CA ALA A 280 -45.81 -34.63 -22.19
C ALA A 280 -45.98 -34.00 -20.78
N GLU A 281 -46.75 -34.60 -19.87
CA GLU A 281 -46.84 -34.13 -18.48
C GLU A 281 -45.62 -34.49 -17.64
N LEU A 282 -45.04 -35.67 -17.87
CA LEU A 282 -43.81 -36.08 -17.21
C LEU A 282 -42.63 -35.24 -17.70
N GLU A 283 -42.59 -34.94 -19.00
CA GLU A 283 -41.58 -34.05 -19.58
C GLU A 283 -41.62 -32.66 -18.94
N LYS A 284 -42.80 -32.08 -18.72
CA LYS A 284 -42.97 -30.82 -17.98
C LYS A 284 -42.47 -30.94 -16.54
N LEU A 285 -42.81 -32.02 -15.85
CA LEU A 285 -42.37 -32.26 -14.46
C LEU A 285 -40.84 -32.38 -14.38
N ILE A 286 -40.22 -33.07 -15.33
CA ILE A 286 -38.77 -33.23 -15.43
C ILE A 286 -38.08 -31.90 -15.72
N VAL A 287 -38.62 -31.08 -16.63
CA VAL A 287 -38.09 -29.73 -16.90
C VAL A 287 -38.15 -28.87 -15.64
N GLU A 288 -39.25 -28.91 -14.89
CA GLU A 288 -39.41 -28.17 -13.64
C GLU A 288 -38.42 -28.67 -12.58
N LEU A 289 -38.32 -29.99 -12.37
CA LEU A 289 -37.40 -30.61 -11.42
C LEU A 289 -35.95 -30.22 -11.73
N ASN A 290 -35.58 -30.23 -13.01
CA ASN A 290 -34.26 -29.83 -13.49
C ASN A 290 -33.93 -28.36 -13.17
N GLU A 291 -34.85 -27.44 -13.43
CA GLU A 291 -34.66 -26.02 -13.10
C GLU A 291 -34.50 -25.81 -11.59
N LYS A 292 -35.22 -26.59 -10.76
CA LYS A 292 -35.10 -26.54 -9.31
C LYS A 292 -33.75 -27.09 -8.85
N HIS A 293 -33.29 -28.24 -9.37
CA HIS A 293 -31.96 -28.78 -9.08
C HIS A 293 -30.82 -27.86 -9.55
N ARG A 294 -31.01 -27.14 -10.67
CA ARG A 294 -30.06 -26.12 -11.12
C ARG A 294 -29.91 -25.00 -10.09
N LYS A 295 -31.03 -24.40 -9.67
CA LYS A 295 -31.03 -23.37 -8.64
C LYS A 295 -30.48 -23.87 -7.30
N LYS A 296 -30.72 -25.16 -6.97
CA LYS A 296 -30.17 -25.80 -5.77
C LYS A 296 -28.65 -25.77 -5.79
N GLY A 297 -28.04 -26.25 -6.89
CA GLY A 297 -26.58 -26.22 -7.05
C GLY A 297 -26.00 -24.80 -7.05
N GLU A 298 -26.72 -23.83 -7.62
CA GLU A 298 -26.33 -22.41 -7.56
C GLU A 298 -26.29 -21.89 -6.11
N PHE A 299 -27.34 -22.11 -5.33
CA PHE A 299 -27.40 -21.67 -3.93
C PHE A 299 -26.40 -22.40 -3.04
N GLU A 300 -26.28 -23.73 -3.16
CA GLU A 300 -25.30 -24.53 -2.42
C GLU A 300 -23.88 -24.02 -2.66
N ASN A 301 -23.51 -23.71 -3.90
CA ASN A 301 -22.18 -23.19 -4.20
C ASN A 301 -21.97 -21.79 -3.64
N ILE A 302 -22.95 -20.88 -3.75
CA ILE A 302 -22.83 -19.54 -3.16
C ILE A 302 -22.66 -19.63 -1.64
N ILE A 303 -23.44 -20.49 -0.96
CA ILE A 303 -23.34 -20.72 0.48
C ILE A 303 -21.96 -21.29 0.85
N GLN A 304 -21.47 -22.27 0.08
CA GLN A 304 -20.15 -22.85 0.29
C GLN A 304 -19.05 -21.79 0.15
N GLN A 305 -19.13 -20.95 -0.89
CA GLN A 305 -18.17 -19.86 -1.11
C GLN A 305 -18.21 -18.83 0.01
N LEU A 306 -19.41 -18.39 0.43
CA LEU A 306 -19.55 -17.46 1.55
C LEU A 306 -18.97 -18.04 2.85
N THR A 307 -19.13 -19.35 3.06
CA THR A 307 -18.55 -20.06 4.21
C THR A 307 -17.02 -20.09 4.16
N GLU A 308 -16.44 -20.37 2.99
CA GLU A 308 -14.98 -20.33 2.78
C GLU A 308 -14.42 -18.92 3.02
N VAL A 309 -15.10 -17.90 2.49
CA VAL A 309 -14.71 -16.49 2.67
C VAL A 309 -14.81 -16.07 4.13
N ASP A 310 -15.87 -16.44 4.84
CA ASP A 310 -16.01 -16.18 6.28
C ASP A 310 -14.89 -16.83 7.09
N SER A 311 -14.50 -18.06 6.74
CA SER A 311 -13.38 -18.76 7.36
C SER A 311 -12.05 -18.06 7.10
N ASN A 312 -11.81 -17.63 5.86
CA ASN A 312 -10.59 -16.90 5.47
C ASN A 312 -10.51 -15.54 6.18
N LEU A 313 -11.61 -14.79 6.21
CA LEU A 313 -11.71 -13.52 6.94
C LEU A 313 -11.41 -13.72 8.43
N LYS A 314 -11.98 -14.75 9.05
CA LYS A 314 -11.71 -15.08 10.45
C LYS A 314 -10.24 -15.44 10.70
N SER A 315 -9.61 -16.19 9.80
CA SER A 315 -8.19 -16.53 9.90
C SER A 315 -7.28 -15.30 9.76
N LEU A 316 -7.58 -14.42 8.79
CA LEU A 316 -6.86 -13.16 8.62
C LEU A 316 -7.01 -12.25 9.84
N ASP A 317 -8.21 -12.16 10.39
CA ASP A 317 -8.48 -11.38 11.59
C ASP A 317 -7.75 -11.94 12.81
N GLN A 318 -7.71 -13.26 13.00
CA GLN A 318 -6.92 -13.86 14.09
C GLN A 318 -5.42 -13.57 13.98
N ARG A 319 -4.87 -13.60 12.75
CA ARG A 319 -3.46 -13.25 12.50
C ARG A 319 -3.19 -11.77 12.78
N LEU A 320 -4.12 -10.89 12.41
CA LEU A 320 -4.05 -9.46 12.72
C LEU A 320 -4.20 -9.19 14.22
N ASP A 321 -5.11 -9.88 14.90
CA ASP A 321 -5.31 -9.73 16.35
C ASP A 321 -4.07 -10.18 17.13
N ALA A 322 -3.37 -11.23 16.68
CA ALA A 322 -2.10 -11.64 17.28
C ALA A 322 -1.04 -10.55 17.16
N ILE A 323 -0.93 -9.92 15.98
CA ILE A 323 -0.05 -8.77 15.72
C ILE A 323 -0.44 -7.58 16.61
N ASP A 324 -1.72 -7.23 16.65
CA ASP A 324 -2.23 -6.09 17.42
C ASP A 324 -2.07 -6.33 18.93
N ASN A 325 -2.25 -7.54 19.43
CA ASN A 325 -2.07 -7.84 20.85
C ASN A 325 -0.61 -7.69 21.29
N ALA A 326 0.35 -7.99 20.42
CA ALA A 326 1.76 -7.72 20.68
C ALA A 326 2.05 -6.21 20.62
N LEU A 327 1.58 -5.54 19.57
CA LEU A 327 1.83 -4.13 19.29
C LEU A 327 1.17 -3.18 20.32
N PHE A 328 -0.02 -3.53 20.81
CA PHE A 328 -0.78 -2.76 21.80
C PHE A 328 -0.75 -3.38 23.19
N SER A 329 0.30 -4.15 23.49
CA SER A 329 0.57 -4.62 24.85
C SER A 329 0.96 -3.45 25.76
N ASP A 330 0.69 -3.56 27.06
CA ASP A 330 1.07 -2.54 28.04
C ASP A 330 2.59 -2.26 27.99
N ASP A 331 3.41 -3.30 27.87
CA ASP A 331 4.87 -3.18 27.78
C ASP A 331 5.31 -2.39 26.55
N PHE A 332 4.69 -2.65 25.39
CA PHE A 332 5.02 -1.91 24.16
C PHE A 332 4.52 -0.47 24.23
N GLU A 333 3.34 -0.22 24.81
CA GLU A 333 2.83 1.13 25.01
C GLU A 333 3.73 1.95 25.94
N GLN A 334 4.23 1.34 27.03
CA GLN A 334 5.20 1.98 27.92
C GLN A 334 6.53 2.25 27.20
N LYS A 335 7.00 1.32 26.36
CA LYS A 335 8.18 1.52 25.52
C LYS A 335 8.02 2.74 24.61
N ILE A 336 6.91 2.83 23.86
CA ILE A 336 6.64 3.99 22.99
C ILE A 336 6.57 5.27 23.82
N LYS A 337 5.81 5.29 24.91
CA LYS A 337 5.69 6.47 25.79
C LYS A 337 7.05 6.92 26.31
N GLY A 338 7.91 5.97 26.69
CA GLY A 338 9.30 6.22 27.10
C GLY A 338 10.09 6.95 26.00
N GLN A 339 10.08 6.41 24.78
CA GLN A 339 10.79 7.00 23.64
C GLN A 339 10.22 8.38 23.24
N VAL A 340 8.90 8.53 23.22
CA VAL A 340 8.24 9.82 22.95
C VAL A 340 8.62 10.87 24.01
N ASN A 341 8.68 10.49 25.29
CA ASN A 341 9.09 11.40 26.35
C ASN A 341 10.55 11.84 26.22
N LYS A 342 11.46 10.93 25.85
CA LYS A 342 12.86 11.28 25.55
C LYS A 342 12.95 12.23 24.36
N PHE A 343 12.27 11.92 23.26
CA PHE A 343 12.18 12.80 22.09
C PHE A 343 11.65 14.19 22.46
N ASN A 344 10.59 14.25 23.28
CA ASN A 344 9.97 15.52 23.69
C ASN A 344 10.88 16.40 24.55
N ARG A 345 11.86 15.83 25.29
CA ARG A 345 12.87 16.65 25.99
C ARG A 345 13.68 17.49 25.00
N HIS A 346 14.11 16.90 23.89
CA HIS A 346 14.81 17.61 22.82
C HIS A 346 13.86 18.57 22.10
N PHE A 347 12.68 18.08 21.70
CA PHE A 347 11.75 18.87 20.89
C PHE A 347 11.28 20.13 21.61
N SER A 348 10.89 20.02 22.89
CA SER A 348 10.49 21.16 23.71
C SER A 348 11.66 22.08 24.05
N SER A 349 12.88 21.55 24.28
CA SER A 349 14.05 22.38 24.57
C SER A 349 14.46 23.23 23.36
N ILE A 350 14.53 22.62 22.18
CA ILE A 350 14.88 23.31 20.93
C ILE A 350 13.81 24.33 20.57
N SER A 351 12.53 23.97 20.63
CA SER A 351 11.46 24.90 20.31
C SER A 351 11.44 26.09 21.27
N GLN A 352 11.74 25.88 22.56
CA GLN A 352 11.83 26.95 23.55
C GLN A 352 13.02 27.88 23.25
N ALA A 353 14.18 27.32 22.92
CA ALA A 353 15.38 28.10 22.62
C ALA A 353 15.21 28.95 21.35
N LEU A 354 14.62 28.37 20.32
CA LEU A 354 14.39 29.03 19.04
C LEU A 354 13.19 29.99 19.15
N TYR A 355 11.98 29.49 19.41
CA TYR A 355 10.71 30.21 19.28
C TYR A 355 10.09 30.67 20.60
N GLY A 356 10.63 30.27 21.76
CA GLY A 356 10.03 30.59 23.06
C GLY A 356 8.72 29.83 23.34
N GLU A 357 8.45 28.77 22.58
CA GLU A 357 7.29 27.90 22.71
C GLU A 357 7.76 26.46 22.95
N GLN A 358 6.99 25.65 23.69
CA GLN A 358 7.29 24.23 23.88
C GLN A 358 6.43 23.37 22.95
N TYR A 359 7.09 22.69 22.01
CA TYR A 359 6.44 21.72 21.13
C TYR A 359 6.62 20.31 21.67
N ALA A 360 5.65 19.45 21.39
CA ALA A 360 5.66 18.06 21.83
C ALA A 360 5.02 17.15 20.77
N LEU A 361 5.52 15.93 20.66
CA LEU A 361 4.91 14.82 19.95
C LEU A 361 4.01 14.05 20.91
N LYS A 362 2.81 13.72 20.43
CA LYS A 362 1.84 12.88 21.11
C LYS A 362 1.62 11.61 20.30
N VAL A 363 1.46 10.50 21.00
CA VAL A 363 1.01 9.23 20.44
C VAL A 363 -0.28 8.81 21.15
N ASP A 364 -1.30 8.45 20.37
CA ASP A 364 -2.54 7.90 20.89
C ASP A 364 -2.88 6.59 20.16
N PRO A 365 -3.24 5.51 20.88
CA PRO A 365 -3.94 4.40 20.26
C PRO A 365 -5.30 4.89 19.78
N THR A 366 -5.57 4.75 18.49
CA THR A 366 -6.82 5.14 17.86
C THR A 366 -7.38 3.98 17.05
N MET A 367 -8.69 4.02 16.81
CA MET A 367 -9.32 3.15 15.83
C MET A 367 -9.42 3.89 14.51
N THR A 368 -9.12 3.21 13.41
CA THR A 368 -9.49 3.69 12.07
C THR A 368 -11.00 3.99 12.04
N THR A 369 -11.35 5.27 11.86
CA THR A 369 -12.76 5.71 11.91
C THR A 369 -13.47 5.64 10.56
N SER A 370 -12.71 5.53 9.46
CA SER A 370 -13.21 5.57 8.09
C SER A 370 -12.34 4.74 7.15
N GLY A 371 -12.89 4.40 5.99
CA GLY A 371 -12.21 3.59 4.98
C GLY A 371 -12.32 2.07 5.23
N LYS A 372 -11.66 1.30 4.36
CA LYS A 372 -11.79 -0.17 4.26
C LYS A 372 -11.18 -0.93 5.45
N ASN A 373 -10.49 -0.24 6.37
CA ASN A 373 -9.87 -0.81 7.56
C ASN A 373 -10.60 -0.43 8.86
N LYS A 374 -11.84 0.07 8.81
CA LYS A 374 -12.58 0.63 9.96
C LYS A 374 -12.59 -0.31 11.19
N GLY A 375 -12.34 0.24 12.37
CA GLY A 375 -12.36 -0.50 13.64
C GLY A 375 -11.04 -1.20 14.01
N ARG A 376 -9.94 -0.92 13.30
CA ARG A 376 -8.61 -1.48 13.56
C ARG A 376 -7.76 -0.52 14.38
N ARG A 377 -6.95 -1.07 15.28
CA ARG A 377 -6.06 -0.31 16.17
C ARG A 377 -4.83 0.20 15.41
N LEU A 378 -4.51 1.46 15.62
CA LEU A 378 -3.28 2.09 15.15
C LEU A 378 -2.78 3.14 16.14
N TYR A 379 -1.46 3.29 16.26
CA TYR A 379 -0.84 4.42 16.92
C TYR A 379 -0.83 5.63 15.99
N LYS A 380 -1.55 6.68 16.41
CA LYS A 380 -1.59 7.95 15.69
C LYS A 380 -0.64 8.94 16.35
N PHE A 381 0.35 9.37 15.59
CA PHE A 381 1.31 10.40 15.97
C PHE A 381 0.79 11.78 15.57
N SER A 382 0.83 12.74 16.49
CA SER A 382 0.38 14.12 16.26
C SER A 382 1.25 15.12 17.01
N ALA A 383 1.41 16.33 16.47
CA ALA A 383 2.14 17.40 17.12
C ALA A 383 1.19 18.25 18.00
N PHE A 384 1.66 18.66 19.17
CA PHE A 384 0.95 19.53 20.09
C PHE A 384 0.95 20.97 19.55
N ASN A 385 -0.21 21.64 19.60
CA ASN A 385 -0.53 22.96 19.01
C ASN A 385 -0.66 22.98 17.48
N THR A 386 -1.89 22.84 16.96
CA THR A 386 -2.17 22.71 15.51
C THR A 386 -2.58 24.00 14.80
N ASN A 387 -2.58 25.16 15.48
CA ASN A 387 -3.05 26.43 14.90
C ASN A 387 -1.90 27.44 14.71
N PHE A 388 -0.94 27.10 13.85
CA PHE A 388 0.19 27.97 13.52
C PHE A 388 0.00 28.70 12.19
N SER A 389 0.51 29.93 12.10
CA SER A 389 0.74 30.58 10.81
C SER A 389 1.85 29.85 10.03
N SER A 390 1.90 30.03 8.70
CA SER A 390 2.84 29.32 7.82
C SER A 390 4.31 29.42 8.28
N GLY A 391 4.76 30.60 8.73
CA GLY A 391 6.13 30.79 9.26
C GLY A 391 6.41 30.04 10.56
N LYS A 392 5.42 29.95 11.47
CA LYS A 392 5.55 29.14 12.70
C LYS A 392 5.60 27.64 12.37
N LYS A 393 4.87 27.20 11.34
CA LYS A 393 4.90 25.80 10.88
C LYS A 393 6.28 25.40 10.35
N GLN A 394 6.94 26.27 9.57
CA GLN A 394 8.31 26.04 9.12
C GLN A 394 9.31 25.96 10.28
N GLY A 395 9.08 26.76 11.32
CA GLY A 395 9.87 26.71 12.55
C GLY A 395 9.69 25.40 13.32
N GLU A 396 8.45 24.95 13.48
CA GLU A 396 8.10 23.66 14.09
C GLU A 396 8.76 22.48 13.37
N ILE A 397 8.70 22.46 12.03
CA ILE A 397 9.36 21.45 11.19
C ILE A 397 10.87 21.39 11.47
N SER A 398 11.52 22.55 11.48
CA SER A 398 12.95 22.64 11.74
C SER A 398 13.31 22.16 13.14
N CYS A 399 12.50 22.53 14.14
CA CYS A 399 12.67 22.04 15.51
C CYS A 399 12.54 20.53 15.58
N PHE A 400 11.55 19.97 14.87
CA PHE A 400 11.30 18.53 14.86
C PHE A 400 12.48 17.77 14.26
N ASP A 401 12.97 18.19 13.09
CA ASP A 401 14.04 17.49 12.38
C ASP A 401 15.38 17.57 13.14
N ILE A 402 15.69 18.73 13.74
CA ILE A 402 16.87 18.90 14.60
C ILE A 402 16.72 18.06 15.87
N ALA A 403 15.55 18.12 16.53
CA ALA A 403 15.28 17.36 17.75
C ALA A 403 15.37 15.85 17.51
N TYR A 404 14.89 15.38 16.35
CA TYR A 404 14.98 13.98 15.98
C TYR A 404 16.43 13.54 15.85
N THR A 405 17.28 14.33 15.20
CA THR A 405 18.71 14.02 15.05
C THR A 405 19.38 13.88 16.42
N LEU A 406 19.12 14.81 17.35
CA LEU A 406 19.68 14.74 18.71
C LEU A 406 19.12 13.57 19.53
N PHE A 407 17.84 13.28 19.38
CA PHE A 407 17.20 12.12 20.01
C PHE A 407 17.80 10.81 19.49
N ALA A 408 17.98 10.69 18.17
CA ALA A 408 18.57 9.52 17.55
C ALA A 408 20.01 9.31 18.01
N ASP A 409 20.80 10.38 18.16
CA ASP A 409 22.13 10.32 18.76
C ASP A 409 22.13 9.83 20.21
N GLU A 410 21.20 10.32 21.05
CA GLU A 410 21.06 9.87 22.44
C GLU A 410 20.70 8.38 22.53
N GLU A 411 19.83 7.93 21.64
CA GLU A 411 19.31 6.56 21.62
C GLU A 411 20.16 5.60 20.77
N ASN A 412 21.26 6.07 20.18
CA ASN A 412 22.12 5.33 19.25
C ASN A 412 21.34 4.75 18.05
N ILE A 413 20.30 5.46 17.60
CA ILE A 413 19.54 5.14 16.40
C ILE A 413 20.31 5.69 15.20
N SER A 414 20.54 4.85 14.19
CA SER A 414 21.20 5.29 12.95
C SER A 414 20.36 6.39 12.30
N CYS A 415 20.95 7.55 12.04
CA CYS A 415 20.27 8.67 11.39
C CYS A 415 21.25 9.52 10.58
N LEU A 416 20.72 10.38 9.71
CA LEU A 416 21.53 11.34 8.97
C LEU A 416 21.61 12.67 9.74
N HIS A 417 22.83 13.15 9.99
CA HIS A 417 23.11 14.51 10.48
C HIS A 417 23.03 15.57 9.38
N PHE A 418 22.16 15.34 8.40
CA PHE A 418 21.95 16.18 7.24
C PHE A 418 20.46 16.52 7.13
N LEU A 419 20.16 17.81 7.05
CA LEU A 419 18.82 18.34 6.91
C LEU A 419 18.78 19.27 5.70
N LEU A 420 17.91 18.98 4.75
CA LEU A 420 17.61 19.82 3.59
C LEU A 420 16.16 20.27 3.66
N ASN A 421 15.96 21.58 3.66
CA ASN A 421 14.64 22.21 3.64
C ASN A 421 14.55 23.23 2.50
N ASP A 422 13.74 22.93 1.51
CA ASP A 422 13.40 23.88 0.44
C ASP A 422 12.40 24.94 0.95
N LYS A 423 12.32 26.10 0.29
CA LYS A 423 11.37 27.20 0.52
C LYS A 423 11.25 27.76 1.97
N LYS A 424 12.36 28.14 2.61
CA LYS A 424 12.36 28.83 3.92
C LYS A 424 12.15 30.35 3.84
N GLU A 425 11.16 30.81 3.09
CA GLU A 425 10.94 32.23 2.79
C GLU A 425 10.31 33.02 3.96
N LEU A 426 9.70 32.34 4.94
CA LEU A 426 8.85 32.95 5.97
C LEU A 426 9.46 32.94 7.38
N MET A 427 10.76 32.66 7.49
CA MET A 427 11.48 32.59 8.75
C MET A 427 12.04 33.96 9.15
N HIS A 428 11.88 34.36 10.42
CA HIS A 428 12.47 35.60 10.95
C HIS A 428 13.99 35.50 11.12
N ASP A 429 14.71 36.60 10.89
CA ASP A 429 16.18 36.72 10.94
C ASP A 429 16.79 36.17 12.24
N ASN A 430 16.23 36.55 13.38
CA ASN A 430 16.66 36.06 14.70
C ASN A 430 16.56 34.53 14.84
N GLN A 431 15.59 33.90 14.17
CA GLN A 431 15.43 32.44 14.19
C GLN A 431 16.48 31.76 13.34
N LEU A 432 16.80 32.32 12.17
CA LEU A 432 17.85 31.80 11.30
C LEU A 432 19.22 31.81 12.01
N LEU A 433 19.54 32.90 12.71
CA LEU A 433 20.78 33.00 13.49
C LEU A 433 20.86 31.96 14.61
N LYS A 434 19.76 31.76 15.34
CA LYS A 434 19.72 30.76 16.41
C LYS A 434 19.82 29.33 15.87
N ILE A 435 19.14 29.04 14.76
CA ILE A 435 19.24 27.73 14.08
C ILE A 435 20.69 27.49 13.65
N ALA A 436 21.31 28.46 12.96
CA ALA A 436 22.69 28.34 12.49
C ALA A 436 23.67 28.02 13.64
N LYS A 437 23.58 28.76 14.75
CA LYS A 437 24.40 28.49 15.95
C LYS A 437 24.12 27.12 16.56
N LEU A 438 22.84 26.72 16.62
CA LEU A 438 22.44 25.44 17.20
C LEU A 438 22.99 24.27 16.37
N VAL A 439 22.74 24.26 15.06
CA VAL A 439 23.14 23.14 14.18
C VAL A 439 24.66 23.03 14.09
N ASP A 440 25.39 24.15 14.04
CA ASP A 440 26.85 24.19 14.07
C ASP A 440 27.40 23.59 15.37
N SER A 441 26.88 24.02 16.52
CA SER A 441 27.29 23.49 17.83
C SER A 441 26.98 22.00 18.04
N LYS A 442 26.07 21.44 17.23
CA LYS A 442 25.63 20.05 17.30
C LYS A 442 26.17 19.18 16.16
N GLY A 443 26.97 19.75 15.25
CA GLY A 443 27.52 19.00 14.12
C GLY A 443 26.46 18.54 13.12
N ILE A 444 25.36 19.27 12.98
CA ILE A 444 24.28 18.98 12.03
C ILE A 444 24.44 19.90 10.82
N GLN A 445 24.52 19.31 9.62
CA GLN A 445 24.52 20.09 8.39
C GLN A 445 23.09 20.48 8.03
N PHE A 446 22.80 21.79 8.07
CA PHE A 446 21.50 22.35 7.73
C PHE A 446 21.57 23.14 6.42
N VAL A 447 20.98 22.59 5.37
CA VAL A 447 20.87 23.22 4.04
C VAL A 447 19.46 23.75 3.86
N ALA A 448 19.34 25.04 3.57
CA ALA A 448 18.06 25.63 3.21
C ALA A 448 18.18 26.65 2.10
N SER A 449 17.14 26.73 1.27
CA SER A 449 16.98 27.79 0.29
C SER A 449 16.34 29.01 0.96
N ILE A 450 17.07 30.12 0.98
CA ILE A 450 16.64 31.38 1.60
C ILE A 450 16.81 32.49 0.56
N LEU A 451 15.84 33.40 0.47
CA LEU A 451 15.96 34.59 -0.37
C LEU A 451 17.02 35.53 0.22
N LYS A 452 17.85 36.14 -0.63
CA LYS A 452 18.97 36.98 -0.19
C LYS A 452 18.53 38.13 0.73
N ASP A 453 17.38 38.75 0.47
CA ASP A 453 16.81 39.83 1.28
C ASP A 453 16.28 39.37 2.65
N LYS A 454 16.14 38.05 2.85
CA LYS A 454 15.77 37.41 4.12
C LYS A 454 16.95 36.77 4.86
N LEU A 455 18.15 36.87 4.30
CA LEU A 455 19.36 36.35 4.94
C LEU A 455 19.91 37.43 5.90
N PRO A 456 20.06 37.13 7.20
CA PRO A 456 20.67 38.05 8.15
C PRO A 456 22.08 38.46 7.73
N GLU A 457 22.46 39.71 7.97
CA GLU A 457 23.80 40.22 7.61
C GLU A 457 24.93 39.39 8.23
N GLU A 458 24.73 38.84 9.44
CA GLU A 458 25.72 38.03 10.12
C GLU A 458 25.97 36.68 9.44
N LEU A 459 24.99 36.16 8.68
CA LEU A 459 25.11 34.94 7.88
C LEU A 459 25.50 35.22 6.43
N ASN A 460 25.39 36.46 5.97
CA ASN A 460 25.77 36.89 4.63
C ASN A 460 27.28 37.15 4.54
N ARG A 461 28.09 36.11 4.78
CA ARG A 461 29.55 36.17 4.73
C ARG A 461 30.10 35.25 3.66
N GLU A 462 31.08 35.75 2.91
CA GLU A 462 31.78 35.02 1.85
C GLU A 462 32.38 33.69 2.32
N GLU A 463 32.79 33.60 3.58
CA GLU A 463 33.33 32.38 4.19
C GLU A 463 32.33 31.22 4.24
N TYR A 464 31.03 31.50 4.20
CA TYR A 464 29.98 30.48 4.18
C TYR A 464 29.54 30.11 2.75
N PHE A 465 30.12 30.74 1.72
CA PHE A 465 29.71 30.54 0.33
C PHE A 465 30.58 29.50 -0.35
N ILE A 466 30.04 28.29 -0.51
CA ILE A 466 30.72 27.18 -1.19
C ILE A 466 30.68 27.36 -2.72
N VAL A 467 29.54 27.80 -3.26
CA VAL A 467 29.33 28.02 -4.69
C VAL A 467 28.43 29.23 -4.89
N LYS A 468 28.82 30.12 -5.82
CA LYS A 468 27.97 31.21 -6.32
C LYS A 468 27.58 30.91 -7.75
N LEU A 469 26.28 30.97 -8.02
CA LEU A 469 25.73 30.76 -9.35
C LEU A 469 25.16 32.07 -9.89
N SER A 470 25.22 32.24 -11.19
CA SER A 470 24.60 33.36 -11.89
C SER A 470 23.97 32.87 -13.19
N GLN A 471 23.30 33.76 -13.92
CA GLN A 471 22.83 33.43 -15.27
C GLN A 471 23.97 33.06 -16.23
N THR A 472 25.17 33.58 -16.00
CA THR A 472 26.36 33.35 -16.82
C THR A 472 27.30 32.28 -16.25
N ASP A 473 27.13 31.87 -14.99
CA ASP A 473 27.87 30.77 -14.35
C ASP A 473 26.89 29.83 -13.64
N LYS A 474 26.26 28.95 -14.42
CA LYS A 474 25.31 27.95 -13.93
C LYS A 474 26.05 26.72 -13.41
N LEU A 475 25.45 26.00 -12.45
CA LEU A 475 26.08 24.87 -11.74
C LEU A 475 26.71 23.82 -12.68
N PHE A 476 26.03 23.48 -13.76
CA PHE A 476 26.48 22.43 -14.68
C PHE A 476 27.33 22.94 -15.85
N ARG A 477 27.49 24.27 -16.00
CA ARG A 477 28.28 24.93 -17.06
C ARG A 477 28.07 24.36 -18.48
N ILE A 478 26.88 23.84 -18.76
CA ILE A 478 26.52 23.16 -20.02
C ILE A 478 26.56 24.10 -21.23
N GLU A 479 26.57 25.41 -21.02
CA GLU A 479 26.61 26.43 -22.08
C GLU A 479 28.05 26.70 -22.57
N ASN A 480 29.07 26.22 -21.84
CA ASN A 480 30.48 26.38 -22.18
C ASN A 480 31.08 25.15 -22.90
N HIS A 481 30.22 24.24 -23.38
CA HIS A 481 30.62 23.01 -24.07
C HIS A 481 30.02 22.90 -25.47
#